data_AF-A0A6I6F0Y4-F1
#
_entry.id   AF-A0A6I6F0Y4-F1
#
_cell.length_a   1.000
_cell.length_b   1.000
_cell.length_c   1.000
_cell.angle_alpha   90.00
_cell.angle_beta   90.00
_cell.angle_gamma   90.00
#
_symmetry.space_group_name_H-M   'P 1'
#
loop_
_entity.id
_entity.type
_entity.pdbx_description
1 polymer ?
#
loop_
_entity_poly.entity_id
_entity_poly.type
_entity_poly.pdbx_seq_one_letter_code
_entity_poly.pdbx_strand_id
1 'polypeptide(L)'
;MIRTLAPGLLSFVVIAIGLLHLVWAFSPWPWNDRETFVRTVGGTDDGRMPRAVESMLVGVALIGAGALTLMVGGAVPGVGPQWLQLTGMFGFALVMFVRGAGGYLMNSRATPEFRRWNSVLYSPLCLLLCLLALIVAVAAVRR
;
A
#
# COMPACT_ATOMS: atom_id res chain seq x y z
N MET A 1 -22.49 -7.49 7.62
CA MET A 1 -21.15 -7.49 8.23
C MET A 1 -20.03 -7.17 7.23
N ILE A 2 -19.93 -7.84 6.07
CA ILE A 2 -18.88 -7.54 5.05
C ILE A 2 -18.86 -6.05 4.63
N ARG A 3 -20.03 -5.40 4.56
CA ARG A 3 -20.19 -3.98 4.18
C ARG A 3 -19.43 -2.97 5.07
N THR A 4 -19.08 -3.33 6.31
CA THR A 4 -18.33 -2.46 7.23
C THR A 4 -16.96 -3.02 7.57
N LEU A 5 -16.80 -4.34 7.60
CA LEU A 5 -15.54 -5.00 7.91
C LEU A 5 -14.48 -4.80 6.83
N ALA A 6 -14.83 -4.93 5.54
CA ALA A 6 -13.86 -4.81 4.46
C ALA A 6 -13.27 -3.38 4.34
N PRO A 7 -14.08 -2.29 4.34
CA PRO A 7 -13.54 -0.94 4.37
C PRO A 7 -12.72 -0.65 5.64
N GLY A 8 -13.17 -1.11 6.80
CA GLY A 8 -12.46 -0.92 8.07
C GLY A 8 -11.10 -1.61 8.10
N LEU A 9 -11.05 -2.88 7.70
CA LEU A 9 -9.81 -3.66 7.62
C LEU A 9 -8.83 -3.06 6.60
N LEU A 10 -9.32 -2.76 5.39
CA LEU A 10 -8.49 -2.17 4.34
C LEU A 10 -7.89 -0.84 4.82
N SER A 11 -8.73 0.05 5.36
CA SER A 11 -8.29 1.36 5.87
C SER A 11 -7.26 1.22 6.98
N PHE A 12 -7.50 0.37 7.97
CA PHE A 12 -6.58 0.12 9.05
C PHE A 12 -5.20 -0.34 8.55
N VAL A 13 -5.17 -1.33 7.65
CA VAL A 13 -3.93 -1.89 7.12
C VAL A 13 -3.16 -0.86 6.30
N VAL A 14 -3.80 -0.13 5.40
CA VAL A 14 -3.09 0.85 4.55
C VAL A 14 -2.62 2.06 5.35
N ILE A 15 -3.36 2.50 6.38
CA ILE A 15 -2.91 3.57 7.28
C ILE A 15 -1.70 3.11 8.08
N ALA A 16 -1.72 1.90 8.64
CA ALA A 16 -0.58 1.37 9.39
C ALA A 16 0.68 1.28 8.53
N ILE A 17 0.56 0.79 7.29
CA ILE A 17 1.68 0.73 6.33
C ILE A 17 2.11 2.14 5.90
N GLY A 18 1.17 3.07 5.73
CA GLY A 18 1.45 4.46 5.41
C GLY A 18 2.26 5.16 6.51
N LEU A 19 1.88 4.98 7.77
CA LEU A 19 2.63 5.47 8.92
C LEU A 19 4.05 4.87 8.98
N LEU A 20 4.18 3.58 8.69
CA LEU A 20 5.49 2.93 8.62
C LEU A 20 6.39 3.56 7.54
N HIS A 21 5.83 3.93 6.38
CA HIS A 21 6.57 4.66 5.35
C HIS A 21 6.97 6.08 5.79
N LEU A 22 6.15 6.76 6.59
CA LEU A 22 6.54 8.04 7.19
C LEU A 22 7.69 7.87 8.18
N VAL A 23 7.70 6.79 8.97
CA VAL A 23 8.83 6.46 9.86
C VAL A 23 10.09 6.19 9.03
N TRP A 24 9.97 5.46 7.93
CA TRP A 24 11.08 5.15 7.02
C TRP A 24 11.70 6.35 6.33
N ALA A 25 11.00 7.48 6.28
CA ALA A 25 11.59 8.74 5.81
C ALA A 25 12.71 9.24 6.73
N PHE A 26 12.72 8.84 8.00
CA PHE A 26 13.67 9.32 9.02
C PHE A 26 14.48 8.20 9.68
N SER A 27 14.00 6.95 9.64
CA SER A 27 14.57 5.84 10.41
C SER A 27 14.49 4.51 9.67
N PRO A 28 15.53 3.66 9.71
CA PRO A 28 15.49 2.30 9.14
C PRO A 28 14.70 1.31 10.01
N TRP A 29 14.00 1.77 11.06
CA TRP A 29 13.22 0.93 11.95
C TRP A 29 12.27 -0.01 11.19
N PRO A 30 12.12 -1.29 11.55
CA PRO A 30 12.64 -1.96 12.76
C PRO A 30 14.07 -2.51 12.67
N TRP A 31 14.81 -2.24 11.60
CA TRP A 31 16.17 -2.73 11.46
C TRP A 31 17.17 -1.87 12.24
N ASN A 32 18.20 -2.53 12.79
CA ASN A 32 19.27 -1.88 13.55
C ASN A 32 20.29 -1.18 12.64
N ASP A 33 20.37 -1.60 11.38
CA ASP A 33 21.33 -1.10 10.40
C ASP A 33 20.66 -0.73 9.07
N ARG A 34 21.17 0.34 8.45
CA ARG A 34 20.63 0.88 7.19
C ARG A 34 20.87 -0.05 6.00
N GLU A 35 21.94 -0.83 6.02
CA GLU A 35 22.31 -1.71 4.92
C GLU A 35 21.30 -2.85 4.77
N THR A 36 20.94 -3.52 5.87
CA THR A 36 19.93 -4.57 5.89
C THR A 36 18.56 -4.02 5.52
N PHE A 37 18.23 -2.80 5.95
CA PHE A 37 17.01 -2.12 5.52
C PHE A 37 16.98 -1.91 4.00
N VAL A 38 18.04 -1.34 3.41
CA VAL A 38 18.09 -1.07 1.97
C VAL A 38 18.05 -2.36 1.16
N ARG A 39 18.76 -3.41 1.59
CA ARG A 39 18.69 -4.73 0.94
C ARG A 39 17.33 -5.38 1.07
N THR A 40 16.64 -5.25 2.20
CA THR A 40 15.38 -5.95 2.46
C THR A 40 14.16 -5.22 1.91
N VAL A 41 14.14 -3.90 2.01
CA VAL A 41 13.00 -3.04 1.65
C VAL A 41 13.24 -2.31 0.32
N GLY A 42 14.45 -1.81 0.08
CA GLY A 42 14.82 -1.13 -1.16
C GLY A 42 15.17 -2.08 -2.31
N GLY A 43 15.69 -3.27 -1.99
CA GLY A 43 16.10 -4.26 -2.98
C GLY A 43 17.37 -3.89 -3.74
N THR A 44 18.20 -2.98 -3.19
CA THR A 44 19.48 -2.55 -3.75
C THR A 44 20.65 -2.89 -2.82
N ASP A 45 21.83 -3.11 -3.40
CA ASP A 45 23.08 -3.34 -2.66
C ASP A 45 23.98 -2.08 -2.61
N ASP A 46 23.48 -0.94 -3.08
CA ASP A 46 24.26 0.31 -3.14
C ASP A 46 24.34 1.05 -1.79
N GLY A 47 23.67 0.53 -0.76
CA GLY A 47 23.62 1.11 0.58
C GLY A 47 22.94 2.49 0.63
N ARG A 48 22.33 2.93 -0.47
CA ARG A 48 21.67 4.23 -0.54
C ARG A 48 20.24 4.09 -0.05
N MET A 49 19.92 4.80 1.03
CA MET A 49 18.52 4.89 1.45
C MET A 49 17.67 5.51 0.34
N PRO A 50 16.42 5.01 0.16
CA PRO A 50 15.42 5.71 -0.63
C PRO A 50 15.31 7.17 -0.18
N ARG A 51 15.01 8.08 -1.12
CA ARG A 51 14.91 9.48 -0.74
C ARG A 51 13.76 9.62 0.24
N ALA A 52 13.96 10.36 1.34
CA ALA A 52 12.93 10.56 2.36
C ALA A 52 11.58 11.00 1.75
N VAL A 53 11.65 11.86 0.71
CA VAL A 53 10.49 12.34 -0.05
C VAL A 53 9.70 11.19 -0.69
N GLU A 54 10.36 10.18 -1.26
CA GLU A 54 9.69 9.04 -1.89
C GLU A 54 8.90 8.24 -0.85
N SER A 55 9.52 7.97 0.30
CA SER A 55 8.87 7.28 1.41
C SER A 55 7.70 8.10 1.97
N MET A 56 7.86 9.41 2.11
CA MET A 56 6.79 10.30 2.56
C MET A 56 5.61 10.33 1.59
N LEU A 57 5.88 10.42 0.27
CA LEU A 57 4.83 10.43 -0.75
C LEU A 57 4.01 9.14 -0.74
N VAL A 58 4.67 7.99 -0.63
CA VAL A 58 3.97 6.70 -0.49
C VAL A 58 3.18 6.65 0.81
N GLY A 59 3.75 7.10 1.93
CA GLY A 59 3.07 7.15 3.21
C GLY A 59 1.79 7.98 3.18
N VAL A 60 1.87 9.20 2.65
CA VAL A 60 0.72 10.10 2.47
C VAL A 60 -0.31 9.50 1.51
N ALA A 61 0.12 8.90 0.40
CA ALA A 61 -0.79 8.27 -0.55
C ALA A 61 -1.57 7.10 0.07
N LEU A 62 -0.92 6.27 0.89
CA LEU A 62 -1.55 5.15 1.58
C LEU A 62 -2.52 5.62 2.68
N ILE A 63 -2.16 6.64 3.45
CA ILE A 63 -3.06 7.25 4.43
C ILE A 63 -4.28 7.85 3.72
N GLY A 64 -4.06 8.55 2.61
CA GLY A 64 -5.12 9.09 1.76
C GLY A 64 -6.04 8.01 1.21
N ALA A 65 -5.49 6.88 0.75
CA ALA A 65 -6.26 5.72 0.31
C ALA A 65 -7.09 5.10 1.46
N GLY A 66 -6.54 5.09 2.68
CA GLY A 66 -7.26 4.66 3.87
C GLY A 66 -8.44 5.56 4.21
N ALA A 67 -8.26 6.88 4.14
CA ALA A 67 -9.34 7.85 4.33
C ALA A 67 -10.41 7.72 3.23
N LEU A 68 -9.98 7.62 1.97
CA LEU A 68 -10.86 7.40 0.82
C LEU A 68 -11.70 6.12 0.97
N THR A 69 -11.08 5.03 1.44
CA THR A 69 -11.76 3.76 1.70
C THR A 69 -12.89 3.92 2.73
N LEU A 70 -12.67 4.71 3.79
CA LEU A 70 -13.71 4.98 4.81
C LEU A 70 -14.85 5.84 4.25
N MET A 71 -14.53 6.82 3.40
CA MET A 71 -15.52 7.65 2.70
C MET A 71 -16.42 6.79 1.80
N VAL A 72 -15.81 5.98 0.92
CA VAL A 72 -16.53 5.08 0.00
C VAL A 72 -17.30 3.99 0.76
N GLY A 73 -16.77 3.52 1.90
CA GLY A 73 -17.46 2.58 2.78
C GLY A 73 -18.68 3.18 3.49
N GLY A 74 -18.78 4.51 3.57
CA GLY A 74 -19.83 5.25 4.28
C GLY A 74 -19.60 5.37 5.79
N ALA A 75 -18.37 5.13 6.27
CA ALA A 75 -18.00 5.28 7.68
C ALA A 75 -17.67 6.74 8.06
N VAL A 76 -17.24 7.54 7.08
CA VAL A 76 -16.91 8.96 7.23
C VAL A 76 -17.61 9.74 6.09
N PRO A 77 -18.03 11.00 6.29
CA PRO A 77 -18.59 11.81 5.21
C PRO A 77 -17.62 11.91 4.02
N GLY A 78 -18.14 11.64 2.82
CA GLY A 78 -17.35 11.76 1.59
C GLY A 78 -17.08 13.21 1.23
N VAL A 79 -15.89 13.46 0.68
CA VAL A 79 -15.50 14.77 0.14
C VAL A 79 -15.52 14.72 -1.38
N GLY A 80 -16.13 15.73 -2.01
CA GLY A 80 -16.21 15.82 -3.47
C GLY A 80 -17.21 14.82 -4.10
N PRO A 81 -17.26 14.77 -5.45
CA PRO A 81 -18.24 13.97 -6.15
C PRO A 81 -17.94 12.47 -6.07
N GLN A 82 -18.98 11.64 -6.01
CA GLN A 82 -18.87 10.18 -5.84
C GLN A 82 -18.03 9.51 -6.94
N TRP A 83 -18.14 9.97 -8.19
CA TRP A 83 -17.36 9.41 -9.29
C TRP A 83 -15.85 9.56 -9.07
N LEU A 84 -15.39 10.66 -8.45
CA LEU A 84 -13.98 10.89 -8.16
C LEU A 84 -13.48 9.92 -7.10
N GLN A 85 -14.29 9.67 -6.06
CA GLN A 85 -13.96 8.72 -5.00
C GLN A 85 -13.85 7.29 -5.54
N LEU A 86 -14.78 6.88 -6.41
CA LEU A 86 -14.75 5.56 -7.06
C LEU A 86 -13.55 5.41 -7.99
N THR A 87 -13.26 6.42 -8.82
CA THR A 87 -12.07 6.43 -9.68
C THR A 87 -10.79 6.33 -8.85
N GLY A 88 -10.72 7.03 -7.71
CA GLY A 88 -9.60 6.92 -6.77
C GLY A 88 -9.43 5.51 -6.21
N MET A 89 -10.52 4.84 -5.83
CA MET A 89 -10.48 3.46 -5.35
C MET A 89 -10.05 2.46 -6.42
N PHE A 90 -10.55 2.60 -7.66
CA PHE A 90 -10.09 1.77 -8.77
C PHE A 90 -8.63 2.04 -9.13
N GLY A 91 -8.20 3.30 -9.09
CA GLY A 91 -6.80 3.68 -9.27
C GLY A 91 -5.90 3.05 -8.21
N PHE A 92 -6.29 3.11 -6.94
CA PHE A 92 -5.57 2.44 -5.86
C PHE A 92 -5.49 0.92 -6.06
N ALA A 93 -6.61 0.28 -6.41
CA ALA A 93 -6.65 -1.15 -6.71
C ALA A 93 -5.70 -1.51 -7.87
N LEU A 94 -5.69 -0.70 -8.94
CA LEU A 94 -4.80 -0.88 -10.08
C LEU A 94 -3.32 -0.79 -9.68
N VAL A 95 -2.94 0.22 -8.88
CA VAL A 95 -1.55 0.37 -8.41
C VAL A 95 -1.14 -0.83 -7.56
N MET A 96 -2.00 -1.28 -6.65
CA MET A 96 -1.74 -2.45 -5.82
C MET A 96 -1.66 -3.74 -6.66
N PHE A 97 -2.50 -3.88 -7.69
CA PHE A 97 -2.42 -5.00 -8.63
C PHE A 97 -1.10 -5.00 -9.40
N VAL A 98 -0.75 -3.88 -10.03
CA VAL A 98 0.50 -3.74 -10.79
C VAL A 98 1.70 -4.02 -9.91
N ARG A 99 1.72 -3.50 -8.67
CA ARG A 99 2.82 -3.75 -7.74
C ARG A 99 2.87 -5.20 -7.26
N GLY A 100 1.73 -5.80 -6.96
CA GLY A 100 1.64 -7.20 -6.51
C GLY A 100 2.01 -8.19 -7.61
N ALA A 101 1.43 -8.05 -8.80
CA ALA A 101 1.72 -8.91 -9.95
C ALA A 101 3.13 -8.69 -10.51
N GLY A 102 3.53 -7.43 -10.69
CA GLY A 102 4.87 -7.06 -11.16
C GLY A 102 5.98 -7.54 -10.22
N GLY A 103 5.69 -7.63 -8.92
CA GLY A 103 6.62 -8.19 -7.93
C GLY A 103 7.03 -9.64 -8.19
N TYR A 104 6.20 -10.44 -8.85
CA TYR A 104 6.56 -11.81 -9.23
C TYR A 104 7.30 -11.89 -10.57
N LEU A 105 7.09 -10.92 -11.45
CA LEU A 105 7.55 -10.97 -12.83
C LEU A 105 8.86 -10.19 -13.08
N MET A 106 9.13 -9.13 -12.32
CA MET A 106 10.14 -8.11 -12.68
C MET A 106 11.32 -7.97 -11.71
N ASN A 107 11.42 -8.83 -10.70
CA ASN A 107 12.38 -8.70 -9.61
C ASN A 107 13.73 -9.42 -9.82
N SER A 108 14.07 -9.78 -11.06
CA SER A 108 15.28 -10.57 -11.36
C SER A 108 16.60 -9.89 -10.95
N ARG A 109 16.62 -8.55 -10.88
CA ARG A 109 17.79 -7.74 -10.49
C ARG A 109 17.82 -7.32 -9.02
N ALA A 110 16.79 -7.64 -8.24
CA ALA A 110 16.73 -7.28 -6.82
C ALA A 110 17.57 -8.24 -5.96
N THR A 111 17.98 -7.76 -4.79
CA THR A 111 18.70 -8.55 -3.79
C THR A 111 17.95 -9.83 -3.41
N PRO A 112 18.65 -10.91 -3.03
CA PRO A 112 18.02 -12.15 -2.57
C PRO A 112 17.03 -11.95 -1.42
N GLU A 113 17.36 -11.06 -0.48
CA GLU A 113 16.57 -10.71 0.69
C GLU A 113 15.24 -10.08 0.27
N PHE A 114 15.29 -9.06 -0.58
CA PHE A 114 14.09 -8.41 -1.10
C PHE A 114 13.24 -9.40 -1.90
N ARG A 115 13.84 -10.23 -2.76
CA ARG A 115 13.08 -11.22 -3.55
C ARG A 115 12.29 -12.18 -2.66
N ARG A 116 12.92 -12.67 -1.57
CA ARG A 116 12.26 -13.55 -0.60
C ARG A 116 11.10 -12.86 0.11
N TRP A 117 11.31 -11.67 0.64
CA TRP A 117 10.24 -10.93 1.33
C TRP A 117 9.15 -10.47 0.37
N ASN A 118 9.52 -10.10 -0.84
CA ASN A 118 8.60 -9.69 -1.86
C ASN A 118 7.69 -10.83 -2.33
N SER A 119 8.18 -12.07 -2.43
CA SER A 119 7.36 -13.22 -2.83
C SER A 119 6.48 -13.74 -1.69
N VAL A 120 6.96 -13.69 -0.45
CA VAL A 120 6.25 -14.26 0.72
C VAL A 120 5.29 -13.26 1.36
N LEU A 121 5.61 -11.97 1.36
CA LEU A 121 4.86 -10.96 2.12
C LEU A 121 4.41 -9.77 1.26
N TYR A 122 5.33 -9.06 0.58
CA TYR A 122 4.96 -7.78 -0.04
C TYR A 122 3.99 -7.94 -1.22
N SER A 123 4.28 -8.84 -2.16
CA SER A 123 3.41 -9.05 -3.32
C SER A 123 2.06 -9.67 -2.95
N PRO A 124 1.99 -10.71 -2.10
CA PRO A 124 0.70 -11.21 -1.59
C PRO A 124 -0.13 -10.14 -0.90
N LEU A 125 0.51 -9.29 -0.08
CA LEU A 125 -0.17 -8.22 0.63
C LEU A 125 -0.74 -7.19 -0.37
N CYS A 126 0.03 -6.76 -1.37
CA CYS A 126 -0.46 -5.86 -2.41
C CYS A 126 -1.66 -6.46 -3.18
N LEU A 127 -1.62 -7.75 -3.53
CA LEU A 127 -2.75 -8.41 -4.20
C LEU A 127 -3.98 -8.52 -3.29
N LEU A 128 -3.79 -8.79 -2.00
CA LEU A 128 -4.88 -8.81 -1.02
C LEU A 128 -5.51 -7.41 -0.85
N LEU A 129 -4.69 -6.36 -0.77
CA LEU A 129 -5.17 -4.97 -0.71
C LEU A 129 -5.94 -4.57 -1.97
N CYS A 130 -5.47 -4.99 -3.15
CA CYS A 130 -6.19 -4.83 -4.42
C CYS A 130 -7.58 -5.49 -4.33
N LEU A 131 -7.64 -6.76 -3.92
CA LEU A 131 -8.90 -7.50 -3.81
C LEU A 131 -9.87 -6.80 -2.85
N LEU A 132 -9.40 -6.38 -1.67
CA LEU A 132 -10.22 -5.65 -0.71
C LEU A 132 -10.72 -4.32 -1.29
N ALA A 133 -9.86 -3.57 -1.98
CA ALA A 133 -10.24 -2.31 -2.61
C ALA A 133 -11.32 -2.50 -3.67
N LEU A 134 -11.21 -3.55 -4.51
CA LEU A 134 -12.23 -3.91 -5.51
C LEU A 134 -13.55 -4.30 -4.85
N ILE A 135 -13.53 -5.08 -3.76
CA ILE A 135 -14.74 -5.42 -3.00
C ILE A 135 -15.45 -4.15 -2.51
N VAL A 136 -14.69 -3.21 -1.94
CA VAL A 136 -15.25 -1.93 -1.46
C VAL A 136 -15.82 -1.11 -2.62
N ALA A 137 -15.07 -0.95 -3.71
CA ALA A 137 -15.49 -0.16 -4.86
C ALA A 137 -16.75 -0.75 -5.53
N VAL A 138 -16.77 -2.06 -5.79
CA VAL A 138 -17.92 -2.74 -6.41
C VAL A 138 -19.14 -2.69 -5.48
N ALA A 139 -18.95 -2.86 -4.17
CA ALA A 139 -20.04 -2.74 -3.21
C ALA A 139 -20.62 -1.32 -3.16
N ALA A 140 -19.83 -0.29 -3.42
CA ALA A 140 -20.28 1.10 -3.47
C ALA A 140 -20.98 1.46 -4.80
N VAL A 141 -20.56 0.88 -5.93
CA VAL A 141 -21.24 1.04 -7.23
C VAL A 141 -22.65 0.43 -7.23
N ARG A 142 -22.85 -0.64 -6.45
CA ARG A 142 -24.15 -1.34 -6.34
C ARG A 142 -25.12 -0.73 -5.34
N ARG A 143 -24.79 0.41 -4.72
CA ARG A 143 -25.69 1.16 -3.83
C ARG A 143 -26.47 2.18 -4.63
#